data_AF-A0A1H6VLE3-F1
#
_entry.id   AF-A0A1H6VLE3-F1
#
_cell.length_a   1.000
_cell.length_b   1.000
_cell.length_c   1.000
_cell.angle_alpha   90.00
_cell.angle_beta   90.00
_cell.angle_gamma   90.00
#
_symmetry.space_group_name_H-M   'P 1'
#
loop_
_entity.id
_entity.type
_entity.pdbx_description
1 polymer ?
#
loop_
_entity_poly.entity_id
_entity_poly.type
_entity_poly.pdbx_seq_one_letter_code
_entity_poly.pdbx_strand_id
1 'polypeptide(L)'
;MRKFNYTKITSTDLILEVDINNLSKDEQISMFGKVYSPETETENAAFVQEEDFIFEINIMLYLELDPAYSLLKKGTYPLRFREEKVQVLLSLSPLE
;
A
#
# COMPACT_ATOMS: atom_id res chain seq x y z
N MET A 1 1.07 -15.79 8.55
CA MET A 1 1.67 -15.74 7.20
C MET A 1 1.62 -14.29 6.72
N ARG A 2 2.70 -13.76 6.14
CA ARG A 2 2.69 -12.39 5.56
C ARG A 2 1.69 -12.39 4.40
N LYS A 3 0.59 -11.64 4.53
CA LYS A 3 -0.44 -11.50 3.48
C LYS A 3 -0.04 -10.49 2.39
N PHE A 4 1.09 -9.81 2.57
CA PHE A 4 1.55 -8.75 1.70
C PHE A 4 3.03 -8.92 1.35
N ASN A 5 3.36 -8.58 0.12
CA ASN A 5 4.71 -8.35 -0.36
C ASN A 5 4.95 -6.84 -0.43
N TYR A 6 6.21 -6.45 -0.52
CA TYR A 6 6.57 -5.07 -0.78
C TYR A 6 7.69 -5.01 -1.82
N THR A 7 7.78 -3.89 -2.53
CA THR A 7 8.88 -3.60 -3.46
C THR A 7 9.28 -2.14 -3.28
N LYS A 8 10.53 -1.91 -2.92
CA LYS A 8 11.10 -0.55 -2.87
C LYS A 8 11.25 -0.02 -4.30
N ILE A 9 10.78 1.21 -4.53
CA ILE A 9 10.91 1.89 -5.83
C ILE A 9 11.99 2.97 -5.75
N THR A 10 11.94 3.78 -4.70
CA THR A 10 12.94 4.83 -4.40
C THR A 10 13.33 4.77 -2.92
N SER A 11 14.10 5.73 -2.43
CA SER A 11 14.40 5.87 -1.00
C SER A 11 13.16 6.27 -0.17
N THR A 12 12.11 6.79 -0.79
CA THR A 12 10.89 7.29 -0.14
C THR A 12 9.63 6.58 -0.60
N ASP A 13 9.68 5.85 -1.72
CA ASP A 13 8.51 5.21 -2.32
C ASP A 13 8.62 3.69 -2.28
N LEU A 14 7.51 3.04 -1.93
CA LEU A 14 7.38 1.60 -1.92
C LEU A 14 6.02 1.16 -2.45
N ILE A 15 5.99 0.04 -3.14
CA ILE A 15 4.75 -0.64 -3.53
C ILE A 15 4.46 -1.70 -2.48
N LEU A 16 3.28 -1.63 -1.86
CA LEU A 16 2.70 -2.77 -1.14
C LEU A 16 1.85 -3.58 -2.10
N GLU A 17 2.08 -4.89 -2.13
CA GLU A 17 1.37 -5.82 -2.99
C GLU A 17 0.63 -6.84 -2.14
N VAL A 18 -0.66 -7.02 -2.41
CA VAL A 18 -1.52 -8.01 -1.75
C VAL A 18 -2.13 -8.90 -2.81
N ASP A 19 -2.02 -10.21 -2.63
CA ASP A 19 -2.73 -11.19 -3.46
C ASP A 19 -4.21 -11.18 -3.05
N ILE A 20 -5.10 -10.94 -4.01
CA ILE A 20 -6.54 -10.82 -3.79
C ILE A 20 -7.12 -12.14 -3.31
N ASN A 21 -6.54 -13.27 -3.72
CA ASN A 21 -6.98 -14.60 -3.30
C ASN A 21 -6.72 -14.84 -1.80
N ASN A 22 -5.86 -14.05 -1.16
CA ASN A 22 -5.60 -14.09 0.28
C ASN A 22 -6.58 -13.21 1.09
N LEU A 23 -7.50 -12.52 0.42
CA LEU A 23 -8.52 -11.66 1.02
C LEU A 23 -9.92 -12.21 0.75
N SER A 24 -10.69 -12.36 1.81
CA SER A 24 -12.14 -12.57 1.72
C SER A 24 -12.83 -11.39 1.03
N LYS A 25 -14.05 -11.60 0.53
CA LYS A 25 -14.83 -10.53 -0.09
C LYS A 25 -15.08 -9.35 0.86
N ASP A 26 -15.28 -9.64 2.15
CA ASP A 26 -15.48 -8.62 3.19
C ASP A 26 -14.19 -7.83 3.43
N GLU A 27 -13.02 -8.49 3.48
CA GLU A 27 -11.72 -7.81 3.55
C GLU A 27 -11.50 -6.92 2.31
N GLN A 28 -11.83 -7.40 1.11
CA GLN A 28 -11.69 -6.60 -0.12
C GLN A 28 -12.57 -5.35 -0.10
N ILE A 29 -13.84 -5.47 0.33
CA ILE A 29 -14.74 -4.32 0.46
C ILE A 29 -14.22 -3.35 1.53
N SER A 30 -13.77 -3.87 2.68
CA SER A 30 -13.27 -3.03 3.77
C SER A 30 -11.99 -2.28 3.40
N MET A 31 -11.09 -2.89 2.62
CA MET A 31 -9.78 -2.31 2.29
C MET A 31 -9.82 -1.47 1.02
N PHE A 32 -10.66 -1.84 0.05
CA PHE A 32 -10.64 -1.25 -1.30
C PHE A 32 -12.00 -0.68 -1.73
N GLY A 33 -13.03 -0.75 -0.88
CA GLY A 33 -14.38 -0.27 -1.16
C GLY A 33 -15.20 -1.13 -2.13
N LYS A 34 -14.61 -2.19 -2.69
CA LYS A 34 -15.27 -3.07 -3.67
C LYS A 34 -14.61 -4.45 -3.72
N VAL A 35 -15.37 -5.43 -4.20
CA VAL A 35 -14.85 -6.76 -4.53
C VAL A 35 -14.09 -6.67 -5.85
N TYR A 36 -12.94 -7.31 -5.93
CA TYR A 36 -12.20 -7.44 -7.18
C TYR A 36 -13.02 -8.20 -8.22
N SER A 37 -13.08 -7.65 -9.44
CA SER A 37 -13.51 -8.40 -10.63
C SER A 37 -12.40 -8.33 -11.68
N PRO A 38 -12.08 -9.44 -12.36
CA PRO A 38 -11.08 -9.47 -13.44
C PRO A 38 -11.37 -8.48 -14.58
N GLU A 39 -12.65 -8.13 -14.76
CA GLU A 39 -13.11 -7.17 -15.78
C GLU A 39 -12.98 -5.70 -15.32
N THR A 40 -12.57 -5.47 -14.07
CA THR A 40 -12.37 -4.11 -13.54
C THR A 40 -10.97 -3.62 -13.86
N GLU A 41 -10.76 -3.14 -15.09
CA GLU A 41 -9.63 -2.26 -15.41
C GLU A 41 -9.81 -0.96 -14.62
N THR A 42 -9.38 -0.96 -13.36
CA THR A 42 -9.66 0.18 -12.49
C THR A 42 -8.54 1.20 -12.63
N GLU A 43 -8.68 2.08 -13.61
CA GLU A 43 -7.76 3.22 -13.79
C GLU A 43 -7.80 4.21 -12.62
N ASN A 44 -8.81 4.14 -11.72
CA ASN A 44 -9.06 5.14 -10.67
C ASN A 44 -9.33 4.57 -9.26
N ALA A 45 -8.82 3.39 -8.92
CA ALA A 45 -8.94 2.91 -7.54
C ALA A 45 -7.95 3.63 -6.62
N ALA A 46 -8.37 3.89 -5.39
CA ALA A 46 -7.59 4.65 -4.44
C ALA A 46 -7.63 3.97 -3.07
N PHE A 47 -6.46 3.82 -2.45
CA PHE A 47 -6.33 3.37 -1.07
C PHE A 47 -6.43 4.59 -0.16
N VAL A 48 -7.36 4.57 0.79
CA VAL A 48 -7.53 5.66 1.75
C VAL A 48 -6.85 5.27 3.06
N GLN A 49 -5.88 6.08 3.46
CA GLN A 49 -5.26 6.00 4.78
C GLN A 49 -5.88 7.06 5.67
N GLU A 50 -6.59 6.62 6.71
CA GLU A 50 -7.34 7.51 7.59
C GLU A 50 -6.45 8.28 8.57
N GLU A 51 -5.33 7.69 8.97
CA GLU A 51 -4.43 8.24 9.99
C GLU A 51 -2.98 8.27 9.53
N ASP A 52 -2.22 9.23 10.05
CA ASP A 52 -0.78 9.29 9.85
C ASP A 52 -0.13 8.05 10.48
N PHE A 53 0.81 7.42 9.77
CA PHE A 53 1.56 6.27 10.26
C PHE A 53 3.05 6.59 10.28
N ILE A 54 3.70 6.43 11.43
CA ILE A 54 5.14 6.65 11.58
C ILE A 54 5.83 5.28 11.59
N PHE A 55 6.72 5.07 10.64
CA PHE A 55 7.54 3.87 10.57
C PHE A 55 8.61 3.89 11.66
N GLU A 56 8.78 2.76 12.35
CA GLU A 56 9.92 2.56 13.24
C GLU A 56 11.22 2.47 12.43
N ILE A 57 12.31 3.01 13.00
CA ILE A 57 13.62 3.05 12.34
C ILE A 57 14.11 1.65 11.92
N ASN A 58 13.84 0.62 12.71
CA ASN A 58 14.23 -0.76 12.37
C ASN A 58 13.53 -1.26 11.11
N ILE A 59 12.25 -0.89 10.93
CA ILE A 59 11.49 -1.23 9.72
C ILE A 59 12.04 -0.45 8.54
N MET A 60 12.31 0.85 8.70
CA MET A 60 12.89 1.68 7.64
C MET A 60 14.21 1.10 7.13
N LEU A 61 15.12 0.70 8.03
CA LEU A 61 16.38 0.08 7.66
C LEU A 61 16.20 -1.29 7.00
N TYR A 62 15.26 -2.11 7.50
CA TYR A 62 14.94 -3.41 6.91
C TYR A 62 14.38 -3.28 5.49
N LEU A 63 13.60 -2.23 5.22
CA LEU A 63 13.04 -1.92 3.90
C LEU A 63 14.00 -1.11 3.02
N GLU A 64 15.19 -0.78 3.53
CA GLU A 64 16.18 0.11 2.91
C GLU A 64 15.64 1.50 2.52
N LEU A 65 14.66 2.01 3.27
CA LEU A 65 14.08 3.34 3.08
C LEU A 65 14.90 4.38 3.84
N ASP A 66 14.85 5.64 3.40
CA ASP A 66 15.56 6.74 4.05
C ASP A 66 14.88 7.10 5.38
N PRO A 67 15.56 6.91 6.54
CA PRO A 67 14.99 7.22 7.85
C PRO A 67 14.61 8.69 8.04
N ALA A 68 15.09 9.61 7.20
CA ALA A 68 14.65 11.01 7.21
C ALA A 68 13.18 11.17 6.79
N TYR A 69 12.60 10.17 6.12
CA TYR A 69 11.23 10.15 5.61
C TYR A 69 10.44 9.01 6.25
N SER A 70 10.19 9.07 7.56
CA SER A 70 9.53 7.97 8.29
C SER A 70 8.02 8.13 8.42
N LEU A 71 7.42 9.18 7.84
CA LEU A 71 5.99 9.47 7.97
C LEU A 71 5.24 9.10 6.70
N LEU A 72 4.25 8.22 6.83
CA LEU A 72 3.22 8.03 5.81
C LEU A 72 2.01 8.87 6.22
N LYS A 73 1.80 9.99 5.54
CA LYS A 73 0.70 10.90 5.83
C LYS A 73 -0.65 10.22 5.52
N LYS A 74 -1.68 10.55 6.28
CA LYS A 74 -3.06 10.26 5.91
C LYS A 74 -3.38 10.86 4.56
N GLY A 75 -4.26 10.21 3.82
CA GLY A 75 -4.64 10.67 2.49
C GLY A 75 -4.97 9.52 1.56
N THR A 76 -4.85 9.79 0.27
CA THR A 76 -5.23 8.85 -0.77
C THR A 76 -4.01 8.46 -1.59
N TYR A 77 -3.78 7.16 -1.69
CA TYR A 77 -2.68 6.57 -2.42
C TYR A 77 -3.17 5.86 -3.67
N PRO A 78 -2.43 5.93 -4.79
CA PRO A 78 -2.80 5.24 -6.01
C PRO A 78 -2.85 3.72 -5.78
N LEU A 79 -3.95 3.11 -6.20
CA LEU A 79 -4.15 1.67 -6.14
C LEU A 79 -4.33 1.13 -7.56
N ARG A 80 -3.68 0.01 -7.86
CA ARG A 80 -3.80 -0.68 -9.15
C ARG A 80 -4.09 -2.15 -8.94
N PHE A 81 -4.93 -2.69 -9.80
CA PHE A 81 -5.19 -4.13 -9.89
C PHE A 81 -4.41 -4.70 -11.06
N ARG A 82 -3.64 -5.76 -10.84
CA ARG A 82 -2.86 -6.44 -11.88
C ARG A 82 -2.76 -7.92 -11.56
N GLU A 83 -3.19 -8.79 -12.49
CA GLU A 83 -2.95 -10.24 -12.44
C GLU A 83 -3.30 -10.83 -11.05
N GLU A 84 -4.52 -10.58 -10.55
CA GLU A 84 -5.02 -11.03 -9.23
C GLU A 84 -4.32 -10.40 -8.01
N LYS A 85 -3.55 -9.33 -8.22
CA LYS A 85 -2.90 -8.59 -7.16
C LYS A 85 -3.40 -7.16 -7.07
N VAL A 86 -3.40 -6.63 -5.85
CA VAL A 86 -3.57 -5.22 -5.57
C VAL A 86 -2.22 -4.62 -5.23
N GLN A 87 -1.87 -3.54 -5.89
CA GLN A 87 -0.66 -2.78 -5.64
C GLN A 87 -1.04 -1.37 -5.18
N VAL A 88 -0.48 -0.95 -4.05
CA VAL A 88 -0.62 0.42 -3.53
C VAL A 88 0.76 1.07 -3.55
N LEU A 89 0.88 2.20 -4.24
CA LEU A 89 2.10 3.02 -4.20
C LEU A 89 2.03 3.96 -3.00
N LEU A 90 2.90 3.73 -2.02
CA LEU A 90 3.05 4.57 -0.85
C LEU A 90 4.28 5.47 -1.00
N SER A 91 4.12 6.73 -0.61
CA SER A 91 5.17 7.75 -0.64
C SER A 91 5.35 8.34 0.75
N LEU A 92 6.56 8.24 1.26
CA LEU A 92 6.90 8.72 2.60
C LEU A 92 7.31 10.19 2.60
N SER A 93 7.04 10.83 3.72
CA SER A 93 7.27 12.24 4.02
C SER A 93 8.18 12.38 5.25
N PRO A 94 8.87 13.52 5.40
CA PRO A 94 9.58 13.82 6.64
C PRO A 94 8.60 14.03 7.82
N LEU A 95 9.08 13.78 9.03
CA LEU A 95 8.42 14.26 10.26
C LEU A 95 8.59 15.78 10.33
N GLU A 96 7.48 16.51 10.22
CA GLU A 96 7.42 17.96 10.46
C GLU A 96 7.47 18.30 11.94
#